data_AF-A0A2D1SUJ6-F1
#
_entry.id   AF-A0A2D1SUJ6-F1
#
_cell.length_a   1.000
_cell.length_b   1.000
_cell.length_c   1.000
_cell.angle_alpha   90.00
_cell.angle_beta   90.00
_cell.angle_gamma   90.00
#
_symmetry.space_group_name_H-M   'P 1'
#
loop_
_entity.id
_entity.type
_entity.pdbx_description
1 polymer ?
#
loop_
_entity_poly.entity_id
_entity_poly.type
_entity_poly.pdbx_seq_one_letter_code
_entity_poly.pdbx_strand_id
1 'polypeptide(L)'
;MVGKKMLNKLLMPMIYVAEWVLFFYVLLCVFVFNMLNFSNIIYTDMSWEEPITLTSSFIKSSLIIVGMGLVCFFYIRYLTGNRAYKIFKEVIWGILFGLNSLSCVICLSIIYGFDLKNDEGILLLIVTLISIALTMQIIMKYNYEMNSKLSG
;
A
#
# COMPACT_ATOMS: atom_id res chain seq x y z
N MET A 1 -14.83 29.84 -23.19
CA MET A 1 -15.41 28.50 -22.89
C MET A 1 -14.72 27.33 -23.62
N VAL A 2 -14.14 27.50 -24.82
CA VAL A 2 -13.50 26.41 -25.59
C VAL A 2 -12.21 25.86 -24.96
N GLY A 3 -11.35 26.73 -24.40
CA GLY A 3 -10.08 26.32 -23.79
C GLY A 3 -10.22 25.34 -22.62
N LYS A 4 -11.22 25.53 -21.75
CA LYS A 4 -11.50 24.66 -20.59
C LYS A 4 -11.96 23.25 -21.02
N LYS A 5 -12.66 23.15 -22.15
CA LYS A 5 -13.18 21.89 -22.70
C LYS A 5 -12.07 21.08 -23.39
N MET A 6 -11.14 21.75 -24.07
CA MET A 6 -9.93 21.12 -24.62
C MET A 6 -8.97 20.66 -23.50
N LEU A 7 -8.78 21.48 -22.46
CA LEU A 7 -7.93 21.13 -21.31
C LEU A 7 -8.44 19.85 -20.62
N ASN A 8 -9.74 19.75 -20.37
CA ASN A 8 -10.34 18.55 -19.76
C ASN A 8 -10.19 17.30 -20.64
N LYS A 9 -10.18 17.46 -21.98
CA LYS A 9 -10.04 16.34 -22.92
C LYS A 9 -8.62 15.75 -22.93
N LEU A 10 -7.62 16.55 -22.55
CA LEU A 10 -6.21 16.14 -22.41
C LEU A 10 -5.86 15.68 -20.98
N LEU A 11 -6.36 16.38 -19.97
CA LEU A 11 -6.06 16.10 -18.56
C LEU A 11 -6.68 14.78 -18.07
N MET A 12 -7.89 14.43 -18.51
CA MET A 12 -8.55 13.20 -18.08
C MET A 12 -7.76 11.92 -18.44
N PRO A 13 -7.30 11.75 -19.70
CA PRO A 13 -6.42 10.62 -20.06
C PRO A 13 -5.12 10.58 -19.26
N MET A 14 -4.48 11.73 -19.02
CA MET A 14 -3.24 11.80 -18.25
C MET A 14 -3.43 11.34 -16.81
N ILE A 15 -4.50 11.77 -16.15
CA ILE A 15 -4.83 11.36 -14.78
C ILE A 15 -5.04 9.84 -14.72
N TYR A 16 -5.75 9.28 -15.71
CA TYR A 16 -5.97 7.84 -15.80
C TYR A 16 -4.66 7.06 -15.90
N VAL A 17 -3.76 7.46 -16.80
CA VAL A 17 -2.44 6.82 -16.95
C VAL A 17 -1.60 6.97 -15.69
N ALA A 18 -1.53 8.18 -15.11
CA ALA A 18 -0.77 8.44 -13.89
C ALA A 18 -1.25 7.58 -12.72
N GLU A 19 -2.56 7.34 -12.63
CA GLU A 19 -3.13 6.48 -11.61
C GLU A 19 -2.69 5.01 -11.75
N TRP A 20 -2.74 4.45 -12.96
CA TRP A 20 -2.28 3.08 -13.19
C TRP A 20 -0.78 2.93 -12.95
N VAL A 21 0.00 3.96 -13.29
CA VAL A 21 1.43 4.01 -12.97
C VAL A 21 1.64 4.00 -11.46
N LEU A 22 0.89 4.82 -10.70
CA LEU A 22 0.94 4.83 -9.24
C LEU A 22 0.59 3.45 -8.67
N PHE A 23 -0.50 2.83 -9.14
CA PHE A 23 -0.91 1.51 -8.70
C PHE A 23 0.19 0.47 -8.94
N PHE A 24 0.74 0.44 -10.14
CA PHE A 24 1.80 -0.51 -10.50
C PHE A 24 3.06 -0.30 -9.67
N TYR A 25 3.41 0.96 -9.39
CA TYR A 25 4.55 1.28 -8.52
C TYR A 25 4.35 0.76 -7.10
N VAL A 26 3.17 1.00 -6.51
CA VAL A 26 2.85 0.50 -5.16
C VAL A 26 2.83 -1.03 -5.13
N LEU A 27 2.24 -1.67 -6.15
CA LEU A 27 2.24 -3.12 -6.29
C LEU A 27 3.67 -3.69 -6.28
N LEU A 28 4.57 -3.11 -7.09
CA LEU A 28 5.98 -3.53 -7.13
C LEU A 28 6.68 -3.30 -5.79
N CYS A 29 6.46 -2.14 -5.15
CA CYS A 29 7.04 -1.87 -3.84
C CYS A 29 6.59 -2.88 -2.78
N VAL A 30 5.29 -3.19 -2.74
CA VAL A 30 4.71 -4.20 -1.84
C VAL A 30 5.29 -5.58 -2.15
N PHE A 31 5.39 -5.95 -3.43
CA PHE A 31 5.93 -7.25 -3.83
C PHE A 31 7.40 -7.41 -3.43
N VAL A 32 8.25 -6.43 -3.75
CA VAL A 32 9.68 -6.44 -3.38
C VAL A 32 9.84 -6.47 -1.87
N PHE A 33 9.06 -5.66 -1.15
CA PHE A 33 9.10 -5.64 0.32
C PHE A 33 8.76 -7.02 0.92
N ASN A 34 7.70 -7.68 0.45
CA ASN A 34 7.34 -9.01 0.94
C ASN A 34 8.40 -10.05 0.58
N MET A 35 8.91 -10.04 -0.67
CA MET A 35 9.97 -10.96 -1.09
C MET A 35 11.21 -10.83 -0.21
N LEU A 36 11.66 -9.61 0.10
CA LEU A 36 12.80 -9.39 0.99
C LEU A 36 12.56 -9.97 2.39
N ASN A 37 11.38 -9.74 2.98
CA ASN A 37 11.08 -10.25 4.31
C ASN A 37 10.94 -11.78 4.33
N PHE A 38 10.31 -12.38 3.31
CA PHE A 38 10.23 -13.83 3.19
C PHE A 38 11.60 -14.46 2.96
N SER A 39 12.45 -13.86 2.13
CA SER A 39 13.83 -14.29 1.94
C SER A 39 14.61 -14.20 3.26
N ASN A 40 14.53 -13.08 3.97
CA ASN A 40 15.23 -12.94 5.25
C ASN A 40 14.79 -14.00 6.27
N ILE A 41 13.51 -14.35 6.33
CA ILE A 41 13.01 -15.46 7.17
C ILE A 41 13.68 -16.78 6.79
N ILE A 42 13.80 -17.10 5.51
CA ILE A 42 14.45 -18.35 5.04
C ILE A 42 15.95 -18.34 5.35
N TYR A 43 16.60 -17.19 5.16
CA TYR A 43 18.05 -17.04 5.38
C TYR A 43 18.44 -16.90 6.85
N THR A 44 17.49 -16.67 7.76
CA THR A 44 17.75 -16.54 9.21
C THR A 44 18.37 -17.82 9.81
N ASP A 45 18.19 -18.98 9.17
CA ASP A 45 18.81 -20.25 9.58
C ASP A 45 20.28 -20.40 9.15
N MET A 46 20.84 -19.48 8.34
CA MET A 46 22.22 -19.54 7.89
C MET A 46 23.09 -18.55 8.67
N SER A 47 23.93 -19.06 9.58
CA SER A 47 24.76 -18.28 10.51
C SER A 47 25.81 -17.34 9.88
N TRP A 48 25.94 -17.33 8.54
CA TRP A 48 26.98 -16.60 7.81
C TRP A 48 26.44 -15.53 6.87
N GLU A 49 25.12 -15.45 6.68
CA GLU A 49 24.50 -14.50 5.75
C GLU A 49 23.91 -13.30 6.50
N GLU A 50 24.16 -12.11 5.98
CA GLU A 50 23.59 -10.88 6.52
C GLU A 50 22.16 -10.68 5.98
N PRO A 51 21.22 -10.18 6.81
CA PRO A 51 19.85 -9.92 6.36
C PRO A 51 19.82 -8.85 5.26
N ILE A 52 18.99 -9.09 4.25
CA ILE A 52 18.83 -8.19 3.11
C ILE A 52 17.97 -7.00 3.55
N THR A 53 18.54 -5.79 3.51
CA THR A 53 17.85 -4.58 3.93
C THR A 53 17.25 -3.82 2.74
N LEU A 54 16.06 -3.25 2.92
CA LEU A 54 15.36 -2.46 1.88
C LEU A 54 16.18 -1.22 1.46
N THR A 55 16.80 -0.57 2.44
CA THR A 55 17.79 0.49 2.24
C THR A 55 18.84 0.39 3.34
N SER A 56 20.01 0.99 3.12
CA SER A 56 21.09 1.01 4.11
C SER A 56 20.78 1.81 5.39
N SER A 57 19.58 2.44 5.49
CA SER A 57 19.20 3.24 6.65
C SER A 57 17.72 3.07 6.99
N PHE A 58 17.44 2.68 8.23
CA PHE A 58 16.09 2.57 8.78
C PHE A 58 15.25 3.85 8.59
N ILE A 59 15.86 5.03 8.76
CA ILE A 59 15.21 6.34 8.60
C ILE A 59 14.76 6.54 7.15
N LYS A 60 15.60 6.16 6.18
CA LYS A 60 15.29 6.28 4.75
C LYS A 60 14.13 5.34 4.38
N SER A 61 14.20 4.08 4.80
CA SER A 61 13.10 3.13 4.59
C SER A 61 11.79 3.64 5.19
N SER A 62 11.81 4.14 6.42
CA SER A 62 10.64 4.67 7.11
C SER A 62 10.04 5.87 6.40
N LEU A 63 10.85 6.84 5.97
CA LEU A 63 10.40 8.00 5.20
C LEU A 63 9.72 7.61 3.89
N ILE A 64 10.29 6.64 3.16
CA ILE A 64 9.72 6.13 1.92
C ILE A 64 8.35 5.48 2.16
N ILE A 65 8.26 4.61 3.17
CA ILE A 65 7.03 3.89 3.53
C ILE A 65 5.93 4.87 3.96
N VAL A 66 6.23 5.81 4.87
CA VAL A 66 5.27 6.81 5.34
C VAL A 66 4.84 7.73 4.20
N GLY A 67 5.79 8.18 3.37
CA GLY A 67 5.52 9.02 2.20
C GLY A 67 4.59 8.35 1.20
N MET A 68 4.86 7.08 0.83
CA MET A 68 3.97 6.30 -0.02
C MET A 68 2.60 6.07 0.62
N GLY A 69 2.57 5.78 1.93
CA GLY A 69 1.33 5.64 2.69
C GLY A 69 0.45 6.90 2.63
N LEU A 70 1.05 8.09 2.77
CA LEU A 70 0.34 9.36 2.64
C LEU A 70 -0.20 9.59 1.23
N VAL A 71 0.60 9.31 0.19
CA VAL A 71 0.15 9.41 -1.21
C VAL A 71 -1.05 8.49 -1.44
N CYS A 72 -0.98 7.24 -0.97
CA CYS A 72 -2.09 6.29 -1.06
C CYS A 72 -3.33 6.75 -0.29
N PHE A 73 -3.14 7.30 0.92
CA PHE A 73 -4.23 7.83 1.75
C PHE A 73 -4.99 8.95 1.04
N PHE A 74 -4.28 9.93 0.48
CA PHE A 74 -4.90 11.02 -0.27
C PHE A 74 -5.57 10.51 -1.55
N TYR A 75 -4.92 9.59 -2.25
CA TYR A 75 -5.48 8.97 -3.44
C TYR A 75 -6.82 8.26 -3.16
N ILE A 76 -6.88 7.39 -2.14
CA ILE A 76 -8.11 6.70 -1.73
C ILE A 76 -9.16 7.72 -1.29
N ARG A 77 -8.79 8.75 -0.53
CA ARG A 77 -9.72 9.78 -0.06
C ARG A 77 -10.41 10.50 -1.21
N TYR A 78 -9.63 10.96 -2.20
CA TYR A 78 -10.11 11.78 -3.32
C TYR A 78 -10.50 10.98 -4.57
N LEU A 79 -10.59 9.65 -4.46
CA LEU A 79 -10.95 8.76 -5.57
C LEU A 79 -12.32 9.17 -6.17
N THR A 80 -12.28 9.68 -7.40
CA THR A 80 -13.39 10.30 -8.14
C THR A 80 -13.57 9.60 -9.49
N GLY A 81 -14.80 9.34 -9.91
CA GLY A 81 -15.07 8.70 -11.20
C GLY A 81 -16.45 8.04 -11.28
N ASN A 82 -16.70 7.34 -12.38
CA ASN A 82 -17.94 6.57 -12.56
C ASN A 82 -18.07 5.48 -11.48
N ARG A 83 -19.30 5.21 -11.03
CA ARG A 83 -19.60 4.36 -9.87
C ARG A 83 -19.00 2.96 -9.95
N ALA A 84 -19.21 2.26 -11.06
CA ALA A 84 -18.66 0.90 -11.24
C ALA A 84 -17.12 0.89 -11.23
N TYR A 85 -16.53 1.90 -11.87
CA TYR A 85 -15.08 2.05 -11.96
C TYR A 85 -14.44 2.37 -10.60
N LYS A 86 -15.14 3.15 -9.76
CA LYS A 86 -14.74 3.46 -8.40
C LYS A 86 -14.72 2.22 -7.51
N ILE A 87 -15.80 1.44 -7.50
CA ILE A 87 -15.92 0.21 -6.70
C ILE A 87 -14.82 -0.78 -7.10
N PHE A 88 -14.59 -0.96 -8.41
CA PHE A 88 -13.53 -1.84 -8.91
C PHE A 88 -12.15 -1.46 -8.37
N LYS A 89 -11.81 -0.17 -8.38
CA LYS A 89 -10.55 0.32 -7.81
C LYS A 89 -10.45 0.08 -6.31
N GLU A 90 -11.51 0.43 -5.56
CA GLU A 90 -11.54 0.24 -4.12
C GLU A 90 -11.29 -1.22 -3.75
N VAL A 91 -11.90 -2.17 -4.48
CA VAL A 91 -11.66 -3.60 -4.28
C VAL A 91 -10.21 -3.98 -4.57
N ILE A 92 -9.63 -3.54 -5.68
CA ILE A 92 -8.23 -3.85 -6.03
C ILE A 92 -7.26 -3.31 -4.97
N TRP A 93 -7.41 -2.06 -4.58
CA TRP A 93 -6.56 -1.44 -3.55
C TRP A 93 -6.76 -2.09 -2.19
N GLY A 94 -8.01 -2.47 -1.85
CA GLY A 94 -8.33 -3.17 -0.61
C GLY A 94 -7.69 -4.55 -0.55
N ILE A 95 -7.73 -5.32 -1.64
CA ILE A 95 -7.05 -6.62 -1.72
C ILE A 95 -5.53 -6.43 -1.61
N LEU A 96 -4.95 -5.43 -2.28
CA LEU A 96 -3.52 -5.17 -2.24
C LEU A 96 -3.02 -4.89 -0.81
N PHE A 97 -3.66 -3.95 -0.10
CA PHE A 97 -3.26 -3.60 1.26
C PHE A 97 -3.65 -4.67 2.29
N GLY A 98 -4.80 -5.32 2.10
CA GLY A 98 -5.25 -6.42 2.93
C GLY A 98 -4.25 -7.58 2.89
N LEU A 99 -3.88 -8.05 1.70
CA LEU A 99 -2.87 -9.10 1.53
C LEU A 99 -1.51 -8.68 2.07
N ASN A 100 -1.08 -7.44 1.82
CA ASN A 100 0.19 -6.94 2.37
C ASN A 100 0.19 -6.98 3.90
N SER A 101 -0.89 -6.53 4.54
CA SER A 101 -1.02 -6.57 6.00
C SER A 101 -0.96 -8.01 6.53
N LEU A 102 -1.63 -8.95 5.86
CA LEU A 102 -1.64 -10.35 6.25
C LEU A 102 -0.25 -10.98 6.12
N SER A 103 0.45 -10.74 5.02
CA SER A 103 1.83 -11.20 4.81
C SER A 103 2.79 -10.62 5.86
N CYS A 104 2.66 -9.34 6.20
CA CYS A 104 3.50 -8.71 7.23
C CYS A 104 3.22 -9.28 8.63
N VAL A 105 1.96 -9.57 8.98
CA VAL A 105 1.61 -10.21 10.26
C VAL A 105 2.20 -11.61 10.37
N ILE A 106 2.18 -12.40 9.28
CA ILE A 106 2.82 -13.71 9.22
C ILE A 106 4.33 -13.57 9.46
N CYS A 107 4.98 -12.61 8.78
CA CYS A 107 6.40 -12.36 8.96
C CYS A 107 6.72 -11.93 10.41
N LEU A 108 5.94 -11.03 11.01
CA LEU A 108 6.12 -10.59 12.40
C LEU A 108 6.03 -11.76 13.38
N SER A 109 5.06 -12.66 13.15
CA SER A 109 4.83 -13.82 14.02
C SER A 109 6.02 -14.78 14.01
N ILE A 110 6.68 -14.93 12.85
CA ILE A 110 7.88 -15.76 12.71
C ILE A 110 9.08 -15.05 13.35
N ILE A 111 9.32 -13.78 13.01
CA ILE A 111 10.45 -12.98 13.53
C ILE A 111 10.46 -12.92 15.06
N TYR A 112 9.29 -12.77 15.70
CA TYR A 112 9.16 -12.77 17.16
C TYR A 112 9.65 -14.08 17.80
N GLY A 113 9.62 -15.19 17.06
CA GLY A 113 10.15 -16.48 17.50
C GLY A 113 11.67 -16.64 17.34
N PHE A 114 12.35 -15.79 16.56
CA PHE A 114 13.74 -15.99 16.11
C PHE A 114 14.74 -14.88 16.52
N ASP A 115 14.41 -14.00 17.47
CA ASP A 115 15.33 -13.01 18.08
C ASP A 115 16.12 -12.15 17.05
N LEU A 116 15.47 -11.82 15.94
CA LEU A 116 16.00 -11.01 14.85
C LEU A 116 16.14 -9.53 15.23
N LYS A 117 16.97 -8.78 14.49
CA LYS A 117 17.27 -7.35 14.75
C LYS A 117 16.01 -6.49 14.89
N ASN A 118 15.91 -5.77 16.02
CA ASN A 118 14.76 -4.91 16.39
C ASN A 118 14.32 -3.91 15.30
N ASP A 119 15.27 -3.31 14.57
CA ASP A 119 14.95 -2.25 13.60
C ASP A 119 14.12 -2.77 12.40
N GLU A 120 14.36 -4.00 11.96
CA GLU A 120 13.61 -4.61 10.84
C GLU A 120 12.20 -5.00 11.27
N GLY A 121 12.06 -5.53 12.49
CA GLY A 121 10.76 -5.82 13.09
C GLY A 121 9.90 -4.57 13.28
N ILE A 122 10.49 -3.45 13.71
CA ILE A 122 9.80 -2.17 13.82
C ILE A 122 9.33 -1.68 12.45
N LEU A 123 10.17 -1.79 11.42
CA LEU A 123 9.79 -1.40 10.06
C LEU A 123 8.62 -2.23 9.53
N LEU A 124 8.66 -3.55 9.75
CA LEU A 124 7.59 -4.47 9.40
C LEU A 124 6.27 -4.10 10.09
N LEU A 125 6.34 -3.72 11.36
CA LEU A 125 5.20 -3.27 12.16
C LEU A 125 4.62 -1.96 11.61
N ILE A 126 5.46 -0.98 11.26
CA ILE A 126 5.01 0.28 10.64
C ILE A 126 4.26 0.01 9.32
N VAL A 127 4.82 -0.83 8.45
CA VAL A 127 4.17 -1.20 7.17
C VAL A 127 2.84 -1.91 7.41
N THR A 128 2.79 -2.79 8.40
CA THR A 128 1.56 -3.49 8.80
C THR A 128 0.48 -2.49 9.22
N LEU A 129 0.81 -1.57 10.13
CA LEU A 129 -0.13 -0.56 10.63
C LEU A 129 -0.65 0.35 9.51
N ILE A 130 0.23 0.82 8.63
CA ILE A 130 -0.15 1.65 7.47
C ILE A 130 -1.09 0.86 6.55
N SER A 131 -0.77 -0.39 6.25
CA SER A 131 -1.59 -1.23 5.37
C SER A 131 -2.97 -1.50 5.95
N ILE A 132 -3.07 -1.76 7.26
CA ILE A 132 -4.35 -1.91 7.97
C ILE A 132 -5.14 -0.59 7.92
N ALA A 133 -4.50 0.54 8.21
CA ALA A 133 -5.15 1.85 8.19
C ALA A 133 -5.73 2.18 6.80
N LEU A 134 -4.97 1.94 5.74
CA LEU A 134 -5.43 2.14 4.36
C LEU A 134 -6.56 1.18 3.99
N THR A 135 -6.48 -0.09 4.41
CA THR A 135 -7.56 -1.08 4.19
C THR A 135 -8.85 -0.66 4.89
N MET A 136 -8.76 -0.24 6.16
CA MET A 136 -9.89 0.29 6.92
C MET A 136 -10.48 1.54 6.27
N GLN A 137 -9.65 2.45 5.78
CA GLN A 137 -10.10 3.64 5.06
C GLN A 137 -10.94 3.27 3.82
N ILE A 138 -10.52 2.25 3.07
CA ILE A 138 -11.26 1.75 1.90
C ILE A 138 -12.61 1.17 2.33
N ILE A 139 -12.64 0.32 3.36
CA ILE A 139 -13.88 -0.30 3.86
C ILE A 139 -14.86 0.78 4.37
N MET A 140 -14.38 1.74 5.16
CA MET A 140 -15.21 2.83 5.67
C MET A 140 -15.80 3.67 4.54
N LYS A 141 -14.99 3.98 3.52
CA LYS A 141 -15.45 4.72 2.34
C LYS A 141 -16.52 3.94 1.57
N TYR A 142 -16.27 2.66 1.32
CA TYR A 142 -17.23 1.78 0.65
C TYR A 142 -18.58 1.71 1.40
N ASN A 143 -18.54 1.53 2.72
CA ASN A 143 -19.73 1.45 3.57
C ASN A 143 -20.51 2.77 3.59
N TYR A 144 -19.83 3.91 3.69
CA TYR A 144 -20.47 5.23 3.64
C TYR A 144 -21.22 5.43 2.33
N GLU A 145 -20.61 5.07 1.21
CA GLU A 145 -21.20 5.22 -0.13
C GLU A 145 -22.29 4.18 -0.44
N MET A 146 -22.32 3.07 0.28
CA MET A 146 -23.42 2.10 0.26
C MET A 146 -24.61 2.60 1.09
N ASN A 147 -24.37 3.09 2.30
CA ASN A 147 -25.41 3.54 3.22
C ASN A 147 -26.08 4.84 2.77
N SER A 148 -25.34 5.77 2.18
CA SER A 148 -25.91 7.02 1.62
C SER A 148 -26.89 6.77 0.46
N LYS A 149 -26.98 5.54 -0.06
CA LYS A 149 -27.90 5.14 -1.13
C LYS A 149 -29.19 4.50 -0.62
N LEU A 150 -29.22 4.03 0.63
CA LEU A 150 -30.42 3.45 1.23
C LEU A 150 -31.30 4.52 1.89
N SER A 151 -30.76 5.73 2.11
CA SER A 151 -31.42 6.85 2.80
C SER A 151 -31.95 7.95 1.87
N GLY A 152 -31.90 7.79 0.54
CA GLY A 152 -32.39 8.76 -0.44
C GLY A 152 -33.14 8.08 -1.56
#